data_AF-A0A235EVN0-F1
#
_entry.id   AF-A0A235EVN0-F1
#
_cell.length_a   1.000
_cell.length_b   1.000
_cell.length_c   1.000
_cell.angle_alpha   90.00
_cell.angle_beta   90.00
_cell.angle_gamma   90.00
#
_symmetry.space_group_name_H-M   'P 1'
#
loop_
_entity.id
_entity.type
_entity.pdbx_description
1 polymer ?
#
loop_
_entity_poly.entity_id
_entity_poly.type
_entity_poly.pdbx_seq_one_letter_code
_entity_poly.pdbx_strand_id
1 'polypeptide(L)' 'MATLQRMLVIELPIIQAPMAVVQDRALGIAVSNAGGLGSLPCAMLTADTLQLAAPRPC' A
#
# COMPACT_ATOMS: atom_id res chain seq x y z
N MET A 1 -19.45 13.02 -11.36
CA MET A 1 -17.99 12.89 -11.24
C MET A 1 -17.69 12.12 -9.96
N ALA A 2 -17.14 10.90 -10.03
CA ALA A 2 -16.68 10.19 -8.83
C ALA A 2 -15.24 10.63 -8.55
N THR A 3 -14.95 11.04 -7.32
CA THR A 3 -13.60 11.41 -6.89
C THR A 3 -12.75 10.16 -6.68
N LEU A 4 -11.43 10.27 -6.88
CA LEU A 4 -10.47 9.16 -6.77
C LEU A 4 -10.58 8.44 -5.40
N GLN A 5 -10.79 9.20 -4.33
CA GLN A 5 -11.11 8.71 -2.98
C GLN A 5 -12.29 7.73 -2.94
N ARG A 6 -13.35 8.01 -3.70
CA ARG A 6 -14.58 7.20 -3.74
C ARG A 6 -14.39 5.91 -4.53
N MET A 7 -13.49 5.91 -5.52
CA MET A 7 -13.14 4.72 -6.29
C MET A 7 -12.22 3.78 -5.51
N LEU A 8 -11.29 4.33 -4.74
CA LEU A 8 -10.29 3.55 -3.99
C LEU A 8 -10.68 3.31 -2.52
N VAL A 9 -11.81 3.85 -2.07
CA VAL A 9 -12.31 3.75 -0.68
C VAL A 9 -11.25 4.25 0.32
N ILE A 10 -10.72 5.44 0.06
CA ILE A 10 -9.73 6.13 0.93
C ILE A 10 -10.25 7.51 1.34
N GLU A 11 -9.86 7.97 2.53
CA GLU A 11 -10.28 9.25 3.09
C GLU A 11 -9.46 10.41 2.52
N LEU A 12 -8.15 10.22 2.41
CA LEU A 12 -7.20 11.20 1.92
C LEU A 12 -6.82 10.88 0.47
N PRO A 13 -6.69 11.89 -0.41
CA PRO A 13 -6.26 11.68 -1.79
C PRO A 13 -4.73 11.55 -1.87
N ILE A 14 -4.15 10.73 -0.97
CA ILE A 14 -2.71 10.54 -0.80
C ILE A 14 -2.41 9.09 -1.14
N ILE A 15 -1.48 8.91 -2.07
CA ILE A 15 -0.93 7.60 -2.43
C ILE A 15 0.53 7.61 -2.01
N GLN A 16 0.91 6.70 -1.11
CA GLN A 16 2.32 6.51 -0.80
C GLN A 16 2.99 5.81 -1.98
N ALA A 17 4.01 6.44 -2.57
CA ALA A 17 4.68 5.94 -3.76
C ALA A 17 5.52 4.68 -3.44
N PRO A 18 5.44 3.60 -4.23
CA PRO A 18 6.24 2.41 -4.01
C PRO A 18 7.72 2.71 -4.23
N MET A 19 8.52 2.60 -3.18
CA MET A 19 9.97 2.81 -3.22
C MET A 19 10.67 1.47 -2.98
N ALA A 20 11.16 0.83 -4.05
CA ALA A 20 11.90 -0.41 -3.91
C ALA A 20 13.14 -0.22 -3.01
N VAL A 21 13.54 -1.28 -2.30
CA VAL A 21 14.69 -1.35 -1.38
C VAL A 21 14.53 -0.64 -0.03
N VAL A 22 13.95 0.56 0.02
CA VAL A 22 13.87 1.37 1.27
C VAL A 22 12.53 1.22 2.00
N GLN A 23 11.48 0.77 1.30
CA GLN A 23 10.15 0.69 1.87
C GLN A 23 9.88 -0.66 2.57
N ASP A 24 9.51 -0.59 3.85
CA ASP A 24 8.93 -1.72 4.60
C ASP A 24 7.40 -1.74 4.47
N ARG A 25 6.79 -2.92 4.65
CA ARG A 25 5.35 -3.15 4.75
C ARG A 25 4.71 -2.34 5.87
N ALA A 26 5.42 -2.09 6.96
CA ALA A 26 4.94 -1.26 8.07
C ALA A 26 4.52 0.15 7.59
N LEU A 27 5.23 0.74 6.61
CA LEU A 27 4.89 2.05 6.07
C LEU A 27 3.58 2.01 5.26
N GLY A 28 3.39 1.00 4.43
CA GLY A 28 2.14 0.82 3.67
C GLY A 28 0.94 0.67 4.60
N ILE A 29 1.08 -0.11 5.68
CA ILE A 29 0.02 -0.27 6.70
C ILE A 29 -0.26 1.06 7.42
N ALA A 30 0.78 1.79 7.83
CA ALA A 30 0.61 3.07 8.51
C ALA A 30 -0.14 4.10 7.65
N VAL A 31 0.15 4.17 6.35
CA VAL A 31 -0.54 5.06 5.40
C VAL A 31 -2.00 4.64 5.22
N SER A 32 -2.27 3.35 5.09
CA SER A 32 -3.64 2.84 5.00
C SER A 32 -4.45 3.14 6.27
N ASN A 33 -3.84 2.97 7.45
CA ASN A 33 -4.48 3.30 8.73
C ASN A 33 -4.71 4.80 8.92
N ALA A 34 -3.88 5.65 8.30
CA ALA A 34 -4.06 7.10 8.29
C ALA A 34 -5.11 7.58 7.26
N GLY A 35 -5.75 6.67 6.53
CA GLY A 35 -6.80 6.98 5.55
C GLY A 35 -6.29 7.26 4.13
N GLY A 36 -5.01 7.04 3.85
CA GLY A 36 -4.44 7.10 2.49
C GLY A 36 -4.35 5.72 1.82
N LEU A 37 -3.78 5.66 0.63
CA LEU A 37 -3.46 4.39 -0.04
C LEU A 37 -1.99 4.03 0.18
N GLY A 38 -1.73 3.01 1.00
CA GLY A 38 -0.40 2.42 1.13
C GLY A 38 -0.04 1.54 -0.07
N SER A 39 1.20 1.66 -0.57
CA SER A 39 1.71 0.81 -1.67
C SER A 39 2.78 -0.13 -1.16
N LEU A 40 3.01 -1.25 -1.87
CA LEU A 40 4.11 -2.17 -1.62
C LEU A 40 4.91 -2.36 -2.92
N PRO A 41 6.24 -2.28 -2.90
CA PRO A 41 7.06 -2.40 -4.09
C PRO A 41 7.25 -3.89 -4.41
N CYS A 42 6.59 -4.36 -5.47
CA CYS A 42 6.65 -5.77 -5.88
C CYS A 42 7.74 -6.07 -6.92
N ALA A 43 8.42 -5.05 -7.46
CA ALA A 43 9.32 -5.18 -8.61
C ALA A 43 10.53 -6.10 -8.36
N MET A 44 10.94 -6.31 -7.11
CA MET A 44 12.09 -7.15 -6.72
C MET A 44 11.69 -8.34 -5.84
N LEU A 45 10.38 -8.61 -5.69
CA LEU A 45 9.89 -9.69 -4.85
C LEU A 45 9.55 -10.91 -5.71
N THR A 46 9.87 -12.11 -5.21
CA THR A 46 9.37 -13.37 -5.75
C THR A 46 7.95 -13.61 -5.22
N ALA A 47 7.23 -14.59 -5.77
CA ALA A 47 5.87 -14.90 -5.31
C ALA A 47 5.83 -15.25 -3.81
N ASP A 48 6.79 -16.05 -3.34
CA ASP A 48 6.90 -16.43 -1.93
C ASP A 48 7.17 -15.22 -1.03
N THR A 49 8.07 -14.33 -1.44
CA THR A 49 8.39 -13.13 -0.65
C THR A 49 7.25 -12.11 -0.70
N LEU A 50 6.46 -12.07 -1.77
CA LEU A 50 5.22 -11.29 -1.84
C LEU A 50 4.17 -11.80 -0.86
N GLN A 51 3.95 -13.11 -0.77
CA GLN A 51 3.00 -13.69 0.17
C GLN A 51 3.40 -13.44 1.62
N LEU A 52 4.71 -13.48 1.92
CA LEU A 52 5.24 -13.10 3.22
C LEU A 52 5.10 -11.59 3.48
N ALA A 53 5.35 -10.75 2.47
CA ALA A 53 5.30 -9.30 2.58
C ALA A 53 3.86 -8.74 2.59
N ALA A 54 2.87 -9.43 2.03
CA ALA A 54 1.50 -8.94 1.96
C ALA A 54 0.80 -8.94 3.33
N PRO A 55 0.10 -7.84 3.71
CA PRO A 55 -0.84 -7.78 4.83
C PRO A 55 -1.65 -9.09 4.94
N ARG A 56 -1.57 -9.79 6.08
CA ARG A 56 -2.47 -10.91 6.29
C ARG A 56 -3.87 -10.33 6.42
N PRO A 57 -4.88 -10.86 5.71
CA PRO A 57 -6.24 -10.45 5.94
C PRO A 57 -6.57 -10.73 7.41
N CYS A 58 -7.10 -9.71 8.09
CA CYS A 58 -7.64 -9.81 9.44
C CYS A 58 -8.83 -10.76 9.46
#